data_AF-A0A4Y4KM52-F1
#
_entry.id   AF-A0A4Y4KM52-F1
#
_cell.length_a   1.000
_cell.length_b   1.000
_cell.length_c   1.000
_cell.angle_alpha   90.00
_cell.angle_beta   90.00
_cell.angle_gamma   90.00
#
_symmetry.space_group_name_H-M   'P 1'
#
loop_
_entity.id
_entity.type
_entity.pdbx_description
1 polymer ?
#
loop_
_entity_poly.entity_id
_entity_poly.type
_entity_poly.pdbx_seq_one_letter_code
_entity_poly.pdbx_strand_id
1 'polypeptide(L)'
;MRGIVYVLCKGVSWADVPTEKIGCSGVTSWRRLRDWTQAGVWPRLHEVLLAELRGAGLLDMDDAAVDGSHVRALKGGLTPDLRRSTAPARAANTT
;
A
#
# COMPACT_ATOMS: atom_id res chain seq x y z
N MET A 1 -2.40 -4.13 -15.77
CA MET A 1 -2.72 -4.61 -14.40
C MET A 1 -1.52 -4.68 -13.48
N ARG A 2 -0.28 -4.87 -13.98
CA ARG A 2 0.94 -4.95 -13.14
C ARG A 2 1.17 -3.73 -12.24
N GLY A 3 0.72 -2.54 -12.63
CA GLY A 3 0.95 -1.32 -11.86
C GLY A 3 0.24 -1.28 -10.50
N ILE A 4 -0.99 -1.80 -10.38
CA ILE A 4 -1.72 -1.85 -9.11
C ILE A 4 -0.97 -2.73 -8.11
N VAL A 5 -0.62 -3.95 -8.54
CA VAL A 5 0.13 -4.90 -7.70
C VAL A 5 1.52 -4.35 -7.35
N TYR A 6 2.19 -3.67 -8.29
CA TYR A 6 3.49 -3.06 -8.02
C TYR A 6 3.42 -2.02 -6.91
N VAL A 7 2.43 -1.12 -6.95
CA VAL A 7 2.22 -0.12 -5.89
C VAL A 7 1.92 -0.80 -4.55
N LEU A 8 1.05 -1.80 -4.53
CA LEU A 8 0.70 -2.53 -3.30
C LEU A 8 1.89 -3.27 -2.69
N CYS A 9 2.73 -3.91 -3.50
CA CYS A 9 3.87 -4.68 -3.00
C CYS A 9 5.10 -3.81 -2.68
N LYS A 10 5.26 -2.64 -3.33
CA LYS A 10 6.46 -1.79 -3.18
C LYS A 10 6.21 -0.53 -2.35
N GLY A 11 4.96 -0.16 -2.10
CA GLY A 11 4.61 1.03 -1.32
C GLY A 11 5.06 2.34 -1.97
N VAL A 12 5.19 2.37 -3.30
CA VAL A 12 5.59 3.58 -4.05
C VAL A 12 4.38 4.43 -4.44
N SER A 13 4.59 5.72 -4.68
CA SER A 13 3.52 6.56 -5.21
C SER A 13 3.17 6.14 -6.65
N TRP A 14 1.96 6.50 -7.11
CA TRP A 14 1.56 6.27 -8.50
C TRP A 14 2.44 7.03 -9.51
N ALA A 15 3.09 8.12 -9.11
CA ALA A 15 4.02 8.86 -9.98
C ALA A 15 5.35 8.11 -10.16
N ASP A 16 5.75 7.33 -9.16
CA ASP A 16 7.04 6.61 -9.14
C ASP A 16 6.97 5.21 -9.78
N VAL A 17 5.84 4.84 -10.37
CA VAL A 17 5.67 3.55 -11.05
C VAL A 17 6.50 3.55 -12.35
N PRO A 18 7.45 2.61 -12.52
CA PRO A 18 8.31 2.58 -13.70
C PRO A 18 7.53 2.13 -14.93
N THR A 19 7.06 3.09 -15.72
CA THR A 19 6.18 2.87 -16.88
C THR A 19 6.78 1.89 -17.89
N GLU A 20 8.09 1.97 -18.15
CA GLU A 20 8.79 1.08 -19.09
C GLU A 20 8.73 -0.39 -18.68
N LYS A 21 8.79 -0.69 -17.37
CA LYS A 21 8.72 -2.07 -16.86
C LYS A 21 7.28 -2.57 -16.72
N ILE A 22 6.35 -1.66 -16.42
CA ILE A 22 4.96 -1.98 -16.11
C ILE A 22 4.07 -1.96 -17.36
N GLY A 23 4.50 -1.29 -18.43
CA GLY A 23 3.77 -1.11 -19.69
C GLY A 23 2.65 -0.07 -19.64
N CYS A 24 2.47 0.61 -18.50
CA CYS A 24 1.53 1.71 -18.35
C CYS A 24 1.93 2.61 -17.17
N SER A 25 1.52 3.87 -17.19
CA SER A 25 1.77 4.79 -16.09
C SER A 25 1.02 4.37 -14.83
N GLY A 26 1.55 4.74 -13.66
CA GLY A 26 0.83 4.51 -12.40
C GLY A 26 -0.50 5.26 -12.34
N VAL A 27 -0.60 6.46 -12.94
CA VAL A 27 -1.86 7.20 -13.04
C VAL A 27 -2.93 6.43 -13.81
N THR A 28 -2.57 5.77 -14.92
CA THR A 28 -3.51 4.90 -15.67
C THR A 28 -3.93 3.69 -14.83
N SER A 29 -2.99 3.11 -14.07
CA SER A 29 -3.30 2.00 -13.15
C SER A 29 -4.24 2.43 -12.02
N TRP A 30 -4.05 3.64 -11.46
CA TRP A 30 -4.92 4.22 -10.44
C TRP A 30 -6.34 4.46 -10.96
N ARG A 31 -6.48 5.05 -12.15
CA ARG A 31 -7.81 5.27 -12.76
C ARG A 31 -8.56 3.94 -12.90
N ARG A 32 -7.87 2.91 -13.39
CA ARG A 32 -8.46 1.57 -13.51
C ARG A 32 -8.84 0.97 -12.16
N LEU A 33 -7.99 1.12 -11.14
CA LEU A 33 -8.31 0.68 -9.78
C LEU A 33 -9.57 1.39 -9.26
N ARG A 34 -9.66 2.71 -9.44
CA ARG A 34 -10.83 3.51 -9.06
C ARG A 34 -12.10 3.01 -9.77
N ASP A 35 -12.04 2.78 -11.07
CA ASP A 35 -13.19 2.32 -11.85
C ASP A 35 -13.63 0.91 -11.40
N TRP A 36 -12.67 0.04 -11.05
CA TRP A 36 -12.95 -1.28 -10.46
C TRP A 36 -13.56 -1.20 -9.06
N THR A 37 -13.10 -0.25 -8.25
CA THR A 37 -13.70 0.00 -6.93
C THR A 37 -15.13 0.50 -7.08
N GLN A 38 -15.39 1.41 -8.01
CA GLN A 38 -16.75 1.90 -8.31
C GLN A 38 -17.66 0.77 -8.83
N ALA A 39 -17.13 -0.15 -9.62
CA ALA A 39 -17.85 -1.34 -10.08
C ALA A 39 -17.97 -2.45 -9.01
N GLY A 40 -17.44 -2.26 -7.80
CA GLY A 40 -17.47 -3.26 -6.71
C GLY A 40 -16.52 -4.44 -6.88
N VAL A 41 -15.74 -4.49 -7.97
CA VAL A 41 -14.79 -5.58 -8.25
C VAL A 41 -13.68 -5.61 -7.21
N TRP A 42 -13.11 -4.45 -6.87
CA TRP A 42 -12.00 -4.38 -5.93
C TRP A 42 -12.39 -4.75 -4.49
N PRO A 43 -13.48 -4.21 -3.91
CA PRO A 43 -13.97 -4.65 -2.59
C PRO A 43 -14.19 -6.16 -2.50
N ARG A 44 -14.87 -6.75 -3.49
CA ARG A 44 -15.14 -8.19 -3.52
C ARG A 44 -13.86 -9.02 -3.60
N LEU A 45 -12.91 -8.60 -4.44
CA LEU A 45 -11.61 -9.27 -4.53
C LEU A 45 -10.85 -9.21 -3.20
N HIS A 46 -10.88 -8.06 -2.54
CA HIS A 46 -10.22 -7.86 -1.25
C HIS A 46 -10.82 -8.75 -0.15
N GLU A 47 -12.15 -8.88 -0.09
CA GLU A 47 -12.84 -9.77 0.85
C GLU A 47 -12.44 -11.24 0.65
N VAL A 48 -12.45 -11.71 -0.60
CA VAL A 48 -12.03 -13.09 -0.93
C VAL A 48 -10.58 -13.32 -0.52
N LEU A 49 -9.68 -12.41 -0.87
CA LEU A 49 -8.27 -12.52 -0.50
C LEU A 49 -8.09 -12.59 1.03
N LEU A 50 -8.79 -11.73 1.77
CA LEU A 50 -8.75 -11.77 3.24
C LEU A 50 -9.28 -13.09 3.79
N ALA A 51 -10.38 -13.62 3.25
CA ALA A 51 -10.93 -14.90 3.68
C ALA A 51 -9.93 -16.05 3.47
N GLU A 52 -9.30 -16.12 2.30
CA GLU A 52 -8.28 -17.12 1.99
C GLU A 52 -7.06 -17.00 2.93
N LEU A 53 -6.55 -15.78 3.13
CA LEU A 53 -5.41 -15.56 4.02
C LEU A 53 -5.72 -15.89 5.48
N ARG A 54 -6.96 -15.63 5.95
CA ARG A 54 -7.41 -16.06 7.29
C ARG A 54 -7.49 -17.58 7.37
N GLY A 55 -8.09 -18.23 6.37
CA GLY A 55 -8.19 -19.69 6.31
C GLY A 55 -6.81 -20.38 6.29
N ALA A 56 -5.82 -19.75 5.66
CA ALA A 56 -4.45 -20.22 5.62
C ALA A 56 -3.60 -19.86 6.86
N GLY A 57 -4.13 -19.09 7.82
CA GLY A 57 -3.36 -18.63 8.99
C GLY A 57 -2.19 -17.70 8.65
N LEU A 58 -2.27 -16.99 7.52
CA LEU A 58 -1.22 -16.09 7.02
C LEU A 58 -1.44 -14.61 7.40
N LEU A 59 -2.53 -14.34 8.13
CA LEU A 59 -2.78 -13.02 8.71
C LEU A 59 -2.42 -13.07 10.19
N ASP A 60 -1.42 -12.29 10.54
CA ASP A 60 -1.18 -11.92 11.94
C ASP A 60 -2.33 -11.02 12.40
N MET A 61 -3.01 -11.46 13.46
CA MET A 61 -4.18 -10.79 14.04
C MET A 61 -3.89 -10.29 15.46
N ASP A 62 -2.67 -10.51 15.97
CA ASP A 62 -2.28 -10.07 17.31
C ASP A 62 -2.06 -8.55 17.36
N ASP A 63 -1.65 -7.97 16.22
CA ASP A 63 -1.45 -6.54 16.05
C ASP A 63 -2.42 -5.92 15.03
N ALA A 64 -2.96 -4.75 15.37
CA ALA A 64 -3.81 -3.96 14.47
C ALA A 64 -3.28 -2.54 14.31
N ALA A 65 -2.97 -2.15 13.07
CA ALA A 65 -2.58 -0.79 12.72
C ALA A 65 -3.79 -0.02 12.15
N VAL A 66 -4.08 1.16 12.71
CA VAL A 66 -5.11 2.08 12.19
C VAL A 66 -4.42 3.23 11.49
N ASP A 67 -4.79 3.47 10.24
CA ASP A 67 -4.23 4.57 9.46
C ASP A 67 -4.84 5.92 9.88
N GLY A 68 -3.96 6.86 10.24
CA GLY A 68 -4.33 8.19 10.75
C GLY A 68 -5.04 9.08 9.72
N SER A 69 -5.01 8.71 8.43
CA SER A 69 -5.80 9.41 7.41
C SER A 69 -7.30 9.09 7.52
N HIS A 70 -7.66 7.93 8.08
CA HIS A 70 -9.04 7.50 8.29
C HIS A 70 -9.57 7.91 9.68
N VAL A 71 -8.70 7.87 10.70
CA VAL A 71 -9.06 8.21 12.08
C VAL A 71 -8.13 9.30 12.59
N ARG A 72 -8.68 10.49 12.84
CA ARG A 72 -7.91 11.59 13.41
C ARG A 72 -7.45 11.20 14.82
N ALA A 73 -6.14 11.26 15.06
CA ALA A 73 -5.58 11.07 16.39
C ALA A 73 -5.93 12.27 17.28
N LEU A 74 -6.99 12.13 18.09
CA LEU A 74 -7.46 13.18 19.00
C LEU A 74 -6.64 13.28 20.29
N LYS A 75 -5.90 12.23 20.65
CA LYS A 75 -5.07 12.16 21.85
C LYS A 75 -3.76 11.44 21.51
N GLY A 76 -2.62 11.98 21.94
CA GLY A 76 -1.32 11.33 21.78
C GLY A 76 -1.21 10.10 22.69
N GLY A 77 -0.55 9.05 22.21
CA GLY A 77 -0.21 7.89 23.03
C GLY A 77 0.77 8.27 24.15
N LEU A 78 0.65 7.61 25.31
CA LEU A 78 1.58 7.79 26.44
C LEU A 78 3.01 7.37 26.08
N THR A 79 3.13 6.40 25.17
CA THR A 79 4.39 5.89 24.65
C THR A 79 4.41 6.18 23.15
N PRO A 80 5.37 6.97 22.65
CA PRO A 80 5.60 7.10 21.22
C PRO A 80 5.97 5.73 20.64
N ASP A 81 5.34 5.33 19.55
CA ASP A 81 5.80 4.17 18.80
C ASP A 81 7.22 4.44 18.26
N LEU A 82 8.02 3.38 18.15
CA LEU A 82 9.38 3.47 17.63
C LEU A 82 9.31 3.91 16.17
N ARG A 83 9.55 5.20 15.94
CA ARG A 83 9.69 5.76 14.60
C ARG A 83 10.82 5.00 13.90
N ARG A 84 10.47 4.15 12.93
CA ARG A 84 11.46 3.55 12.03
C ARG A 84 12.08 4.71 11.24
N SER A 85 13.26 5.15 11.66
CA SER A 85 13.99 6.24 11.02
C SER A 85 14.40 5.79 9.63
N THR A 86 13.68 6.24 8.60
CA THR A 86 14.20 6.30 7.23
C THR A 86 15.18 7.46 7.15
N ALA A 87 16.36 7.30 7.75
CA ALA A 87 17.47 8.20 7.47
C ALA A 87 17.78 8.12 5.96
N PRO A 88 17.96 9.25 5.25
CA PRO A 88 18.39 9.22 3.86
C PRO A 88 19.78 8.58 3.81
N ALA A 89 19.90 7.44 3.11
CA ALA A 89 21.20 6.87 2.80
C ALA A 89 21.93 7.84 1.85
N ARG A 90 23.19 8.19 2.18
CA ARG A 90 24.04 9.02 1.33
C ARG A 90 24.28 8.28 0.01
N ALA A 91 23.83 8.86 -1.11
CA ALA A 91 24.12 8.34 -2.43
C ALA A 91 25.64 8.35 -2.68
N ALA A 92 26.16 7.29 -3.31
CA ALA A 92 27.56 7.23 -3.72
C ALA A 92 27.80 8.17 -4.90
N ASN A 93 28.75 9.10 -4.74
CA ASN A 93 29.18 9.99 -5.80
C ASN A 93 30.00 9.16 -6.81
N THR A 94 29.63 9.18 -8.09
CA THR A 94 30.49 8.67 -9.17
C THR A 94 31.23 9.87 -9.77
N THR A 95 32.56 9.80 -9.82
CA THR A 95 33.44 10.71 -10.59
C THR A 95 33.61 10.17 -11.99
#